data_AF-X1UND1-F1
#
_entry.id   AF-X1UND1-F1
#
_cell.length_a   1.000
_cell.length_b   1.000
_cell.length_c   1.000
_cell.angle_alpha   90.00
_cell.angle_beta   90.00
_cell.angle_gamma   90.00
#
_symmetry.space_group_name_H-M   'P 1'
#
loop_
_entity.id
_entity.type
_entity.pdbx_description
1 polymer ?
#
loop_
_entity_poly.entity_id
_entity_poly.type
_entity_poly.pdbx_seq_one_letter_code
_entity_poly.pdbx_strand_id
1 'polypeptide(L)' 'ALVDILVIGVPVSSGYGLGKKGIGALTTMLQSCSPGLVVVNIDNGFGAGASAALIANKAEE' A
#
# COMPACT_ATOMS: atom_id res chain seq x y z
N ALA A 1 -0.52 -1.99 -15.77
CA ALA A 1 -0.54 -2.78 -14.53
C ALA A 1 -0.59 -4.26 -14.90
N LEU A 2 0.01 -5.15 -14.11
CA LEU A 2 0.02 -6.60 -14.37
C LEU A 2 -1.31 -7.27 -14.00
N VAL A 3 -2.13 -6.60 -13.18
CA VAL A 3 -3.43 -7.07 -12.72
C VAL A 3 -4.46 -5.95 -12.86
N ASP A 4 -5.72 -6.34 -13.02
CA ASP A 4 -6.90 -5.49 -13.12
C ASP A 4 -7.63 -5.28 -11.78
N ILE A 5 -7.06 -5.80 -10.69
CA ILE A 5 -7.56 -5.63 -9.32
C ILE A 5 -6.78 -4.56 -8.55
N LEU A 6 -7.41 -4.04 -7.49
CA LEU A 6 -6.80 -3.07 -6.58
C LEU A 6 -5.66 -3.72 -5.76
N VAL A 7 -4.55 -3.00 -5.61
CA VAL A 7 -3.38 -3.43 -4.82
C VAL A 7 -3.21 -2.49 -3.64
N ILE A 8 -3.08 -3.06 -2.43
CA ILE A 8 -2.81 -2.28 -1.21
C ILE A 8 -1.35 -2.48 -0.81
N GLY A 9 -0.56 -1.42 -0.95
CA GLY A 9 0.85 -1.38 -0.56
C GLY A 9 1.01 -1.01 0.91
N VAL A 10 1.70 -1.87 1.67
CA VAL A 10 2.10 -1.62 3.07
C VAL A 10 3.62 -1.42 3.11
N PRO A 11 4.11 -0.17 3.21
CA PRO A 11 5.54 0.06 3.38
C PRO A 11 5.98 -0.50 4.72
N VAL A 12 7.11 -1.22 4.76
CA VAL A 12 7.67 -1.75 6.01
C VAL A 12 8.82 -0.88 6.50
N SER A 13 8.91 -0.68 7.82
CA SER A 13 10.00 0.11 8.41
C SER A 13 11.35 -0.60 8.33
N SER A 14 11.31 -1.92 8.21
CA SER A 14 12.47 -2.80 8.06
C SER A 14 13.00 -2.76 6.64
N GLY A 15 14.30 -2.47 6.49
CA GLY A 15 14.96 -2.41 5.20
C GLY A 15 16.38 -1.87 5.32
N TYR A 16 17.21 -2.16 4.33
CA TYR A 16 18.60 -1.70 4.26
C TYR A 16 18.74 -0.51 3.30
N GLY A 17 19.76 0.32 3.52
CA GLY A 17 20.12 1.40 2.59
C GLY A 17 19.51 2.77 2.91
N LEU A 18 19.40 3.61 1.86
CA LEU A 18 18.86 4.98 1.91
C LEU A 18 17.33 4.96 2.03
N GLY A 19 16.79 5.78 2.95
CA GLY A 19 15.36 5.80 3.24
C GLY A 19 14.93 4.97 4.47
N LYS A 20 15.86 4.65 5.38
CA LYS A 20 15.64 3.97 6.69
C LYS A 20 14.29 4.29 7.36
N LYS A 21 13.80 3.35 8.19
CA LYS A 21 12.47 3.42 8.85
C LYS A 21 11.32 3.45 7.85
N GLY A 22 11.47 2.82 6.68
CA GLY A 22 10.40 2.67 5.70
C GLY A 22 10.11 3.89 4.82
N ILE A 23 10.86 4.99 4.98
CA ILE A 23 10.69 6.20 4.14
C ILE A 23 10.94 5.89 2.67
N GLY A 24 12.00 5.12 2.36
CA GLY A 24 12.29 4.70 0.99
C GLY A 24 11.14 3.91 0.38
N ALA A 25 10.65 2.90 1.10
CA ALA A 25 9.51 2.09 0.67
C ALA A 25 8.25 2.94 0.46
N LEU A 26 7.92 3.83 1.40
CA LEU A 26 6.76 4.72 1.33
C LEU A 26 6.85 5.65 0.12
N THR A 27 7.98 6.34 -0.06
CA THR A 27 8.16 7.27 -1.17
C THR A 27 8.14 6.54 -2.51
N THR A 28 8.79 5.38 -2.63
CA THR A 28 8.72 4.57 -3.86
C THR A 28 7.29 4.17 -4.19
N MET A 29 6.50 3.71 -3.21
CA MET A 29 5.10 3.34 -3.43
C MET A 29 4.25 4.55 -3.85
N LEU A 30 4.43 5.71 -3.21
CA LEU A 30 3.68 6.94 -3.53
C LEU A 30 4.08 7.58 -4.87
N GLN A 31 5.31 7.37 -5.33
CA GLN A 31 5.76 7.84 -6.64
C GLN A 31 5.29 6.94 -7.79
N SER A 32 4.66 5.80 -7.51
CA SER A 32 4.07 4.95 -8.53
C SER A 32 2.89 5.65 -9.19
N CYS A 33 2.90 5.72 -10.52
CA CYS A 33 1.76 6.17 -11.31
C CYS A 33 0.80 5.03 -11.67
N SER A 34 0.97 3.82 -11.10
CA SER A 34 0.09 2.70 -11.41
C SER A 34 -1.31 2.96 -10.84
N PRO A 35 -2.36 3.00 -11.68
CA PRO A 35 -3.72 3.13 -11.17
C PRO A 35 -4.08 1.94 -10.30
N GLY A 36 -4.93 2.17 -9.29
CA GLY A 36 -5.38 1.12 -8.37
C GLY A 36 -4.39 0.74 -7.27
N LEU A 37 -3.33 1.53 -7.04
CA LEU A 37 -2.47 1.38 -5.86
C LEU A 37 -2.97 2.25 -4.70
N VAL A 38 -3.37 1.61 -3.60
CA VAL A 38 -3.63 2.28 -2.32
C VAL A 38 -2.41 2.09 -1.42
N VAL A 39 -1.88 3.17 -0.87
CA VAL A 39 -0.71 3.12 0.03
C VAL A 39 -1.14 3.52 1.43
N VAL A 40 -0.80 2.71 2.43
CA VAL A 40 -1.03 3.00 3.84
C VAL A 40 0.24 3.49 4.53
N ASN A 41 0.10 3.95 5.78
CA ASN A 41 1.25 4.32 6.61
C ASN A 41 2.23 3.15 6.80
N ILE A 42 3.48 3.48 7.09
CA ILE A 42 4.54 2.51 7.37
C ILE A 42 4.11 1.56 8.50
N ASP A 43 4.29 0.25 8.28
CA ASP A 43 3.90 -0.87 9.13
C ASP A 43 2.39 -0.96 9.44
N ASN A 44 1.53 -0.17 8.80
CA ASN A 44 0.11 -0.13 9.10
C ASN A 44 -0.67 -1.27 8.42
N GLY A 45 -0.38 -2.51 8.82
CA GLY A 45 -1.09 -3.70 8.34
C GLY A 45 -2.57 -3.70 8.71
N PHE A 46 -2.93 -3.12 9.85
CA PHE A 46 -4.33 -2.97 10.26
C PHE A 46 -5.11 -2.09 9.28
N GLY A 47 -4.57 -0.90 8.97
CA GLY A 47 -5.18 0.02 8.00
C GLY A 47 -5.32 -0.62 6.63
N ALA A 48 -4.34 -1.42 6.20
CA ALA A 48 -4.42 -2.17 4.95
C ALA A 48 -5.59 -3.16 4.92
N GLY A 49 -5.73 -3.97 5.98
CA GLY A 49 -6.84 -4.93 6.10
C GLY A 49 -8.21 -4.24 6.19
N ALA A 50 -8.30 -3.16 6.97
CA ALA A 50 -9.52 -2.38 7.08
C ALA A 50 -9.92 -1.76 5.73
N SER A 51 -8.98 -1.15 5.00
CA SER A 51 -9.21 -0.64 3.65
C SER A 51 -9.65 -1.75 2.68
N ALA A 52 -9.01 -2.92 2.73
CA ALA A 52 -9.41 -4.07 1.92
C ALA A 52 -10.86 -4.47 2.16
N ALA A 53 -11.25 -4.62 3.44
CA ALA A 53 -12.60 -5.01 3.81
C ALA A 53 -13.65 -3.98 3.39
N LEU A 54 -13.37 -2.69 3.58
CA LEU A 54 -14.28 -1.62 3.16
C LEU A 54 -14.49 -1.61 1.64
N ILE A 55 -13.41 -1.78 0.87
CA ILE A 55 -13.48 -1.82 -0.59
C ILE A 55 -14.23 -3.07 -1.05
N ALA A 56 -13.90 -4.24 -0.51
CA ALA A 56 -14.56 -5.50 -0.85
C ALA A 56 -16.07 -5.44 -0.55
N ASN A 57 -16.46 -5.00 0.64
CA ASN A 57 -17.88 -4.87 1.01
C ASN A 57 -18.63 -3.90 0.11
N LYS A 58 -17.97 -2.84 -0.39
CA LYS A 58 -18.61 -1.88 -1.30
C LYS A 58 -18.72 -2.39 -2.74
N ALA A 59 -17.83 -3.29 -3.16
CA ALA A 59 -17.88 -3.91 -4.48
C ALA A 59 -18.98 -4.98 -4.61
N GLU A 60 -19.43 -5.55 -3.49
CA GLU A 60 -20.52 -6.53 -3.41
C GLU A 60 -21.94 -5.89 -3.39
N GLU A 61 -22.02 -4.55 -3.28
CA GLU A 61 -23.28 -3.78 -3.36
C GLU A 61 -23.63 -3.39 -4.80
#